data_AF-A0A852J7S3-F1
#
_entry.id   AF-A0A852J7S3-F1
#
_cell.length_a   1.000
_cell.length_b   1.000
_cell.length_c   1.000
_cell.angle_alpha   90.00
_cell.angle_beta   90.00
_cell.angle_gamma   90.00
#
_symmetry.space_group_name_H-M   'P 1'
#
loop_
_entity.id
_entity.type
_entity.pdbx_description
1 polymer ?
#
loop_
_entity_poly.entity_id
_entity_poly.type
_entity_poly.pdbx_seq_one_letter_code
_entity_poly.pdbx_strand_id
1 'polypeptide(L)'
;PAPTSVVPSIPSVPSVPSVPAARRRRRSFPARRCKETFNVFYHESDADTATALSPPWLENPYVKVDTVAAEHLSRRPPPGGHGGHRQPSGQVNLKTLRLGPLRRAGFYLA
;
A
#
# COMPACT_ATOMS: atom_id res chain seq x y z
N PRO A 1 45.69 65.57 -8.46
CA PRO A 1 46.24 64.19 -8.46
C PRO A 1 45.48 63.38 -7.38
N ALA A 2 44.73 62.35 -7.78
CA ALA A 2 43.79 61.64 -6.92
C ALA A 2 44.50 60.77 -5.85
N PRO A 3 43.89 60.55 -4.67
CA PRO A 3 44.46 59.70 -3.63
C PRO A 3 44.28 58.21 -3.96
N THR A 4 45.37 57.46 -3.87
CA THR A 4 45.44 56.00 -4.05
C THR A 4 44.70 55.29 -2.91
N SER A 5 43.65 54.51 -3.23
CA SER A 5 42.91 53.68 -2.28
C SER A 5 43.63 52.34 -2.08
N VAL A 6 44.02 52.02 -0.84
CA VAL A 6 44.64 50.74 -0.46
C VAL A 6 43.54 49.79 0.00
N VAL A 7 43.31 48.71 -0.73
CA VAL A 7 42.35 47.66 -0.36
C VAL A 7 43.06 46.59 0.49
N PRO A 8 42.62 46.27 1.71
CA PRO A 8 43.22 45.19 2.49
C PRO A 8 42.77 43.81 1.99
N SER A 9 43.73 42.89 1.86
CA SER A 9 43.51 41.52 1.40
C SER A 9 42.98 40.63 2.52
N ILE A 10 41.87 39.92 2.28
CA ILE A 10 41.25 38.98 3.23
C ILE A 10 41.97 37.62 3.12
N PRO A 11 42.41 36.99 4.22
CA PRO A 11 43.05 35.68 4.17
C PRO A 11 42.03 34.56 3.89
N SER A 12 42.43 33.62 3.02
CA SER A 12 41.60 32.50 2.57
C SER A 12 41.47 31.41 3.63
N VAL A 13 40.24 30.94 3.89
CA VAL A 13 39.95 29.85 4.84
C VAL A 13 40.26 28.50 4.18
N PRO A 14 40.95 27.55 4.85
CA PRO A 14 41.21 26.24 4.27
C PRO A 14 39.96 25.36 4.23
N SER A 15 39.80 24.62 3.13
CA SER A 15 38.66 23.76 2.82
C SER A 15 38.76 22.41 3.56
N VAL A 16 37.68 22.03 4.25
CA VAL A 16 37.54 20.73 4.94
C VAL A 16 37.21 19.64 3.91
N PRO A 17 37.90 18.48 3.89
CA PRO A 17 37.59 17.41 2.95
C PRO A 17 36.29 16.68 3.33
N SER A 18 35.45 16.45 2.32
CA SER A 18 34.14 15.79 2.45
C SER A 18 34.30 14.27 2.54
N VAL A 19 33.86 13.66 3.63
CA VAL A 19 33.82 12.19 3.76
C VAL A 19 32.68 11.63 2.90
N PRO A 20 32.91 10.65 2.02
CA PRO A 20 31.83 10.09 1.20
C PRO A 20 30.88 9.25 2.06
N ALA A 21 29.57 9.53 1.94
CA ALA A 21 28.53 8.81 2.65
C ALA A 21 28.51 7.34 2.24
N ALA A 22 28.86 6.44 3.17
CA ALA A 22 28.77 5.01 2.96
C ALA A 22 27.32 4.61 2.62
N ARG A 23 27.12 4.09 1.42
CA ARG A 23 25.83 3.59 0.92
C ARG A 23 25.42 2.37 1.75
N ARG A 24 24.70 2.60 2.87
CA ARG A 24 24.07 1.54 3.66
C ARG A 24 23.20 0.69 2.73
N ARG A 25 23.65 -0.53 2.44
CA ARG A 25 22.81 -1.54 1.79
C ARG A 25 21.63 -1.78 2.73
N ARG A 26 20.44 -1.33 2.32
CA ARG A 26 19.19 -1.60 3.03
C ARG A 26 19.06 -3.11 3.09
N ARG A 27 19.11 -3.68 4.30
CA ARG A 27 18.73 -5.08 4.51
C ARG A 27 17.27 -5.20 4.08
N SER A 28 17.05 -5.90 2.97
CA SER A 28 15.72 -6.28 2.52
C SER A 28 15.22 -7.33 3.51
N PHE A 29 14.43 -6.92 4.50
CA PHE A 29 13.58 -7.86 5.22
C PHE A 29 12.72 -8.60 4.19
N PRO A 30 12.40 -9.89 4.38
CA PRO A 30 11.50 -10.60 3.48
C PRO A 30 10.15 -9.89 3.50
N ALA A 31 9.94 -9.03 2.51
CA ALA A 31 8.66 -8.39 2.28
C ALA A 31 7.68 -9.53 2.03
N ARG A 32 6.61 -9.60 2.83
CA ARG A 32 5.48 -10.47 2.51
C ARG A 32 5.11 -10.18 1.06
N ARG A 33 5.00 -11.21 0.23
CA ARG A 33 4.65 -11.01 -1.19
C ARG A 33 3.33 -10.24 -1.24
N CYS A 34 3.31 -9.11 -1.94
CA CYS A 34 2.08 -8.38 -2.20
C CYS A 34 1.06 -9.34 -2.82
N LYS A 35 -0.20 -9.22 -2.40
CA LYS A 35 -1.34 -9.94 -2.96
C LYS A 35 -2.26 -8.95 -3.64
N GLU A 36 -2.89 -9.40 -4.71
CA GLU A 36 -3.84 -8.64 -5.53
C GLU A 36 -5.22 -9.34 -5.56
N THR A 37 -5.45 -10.21 -4.58
CA THR A 37 -6.65 -11.04 -4.44
C THR A 37 -7.16 -11.00 -3.00
N PHE A 38 -8.48 -11.10 -2.82
CA PHE A 38 -9.12 -11.34 -1.53
C PHE A 38 -10.04 -12.55 -1.61
N ASN A 39 -10.39 -13.13 -0.47
CA ASN A 39 -11.35 -14.22 -0.42
C ASN A 39 -12.71 -13.67 0.00
N VAL A 40 -13.79 -14.30 -0.47
CA VAL A 40 -15.15 -14.04 0.00
C VAL A 40 -15.69 -15.31 0.63
N PHE A 41 -16.30 -15.19 1.80
CA PHE A 41 -16.93 -16.28 2.52
C PHE A 41 -18.37 -15.93 2.92
N TYR A 42 -19.18 -16.95 3.22
CA TYR A 42 -20.49 -16.76 3.85
C TYR A 42 -20.70 -17.68 5.06
N HIS A 43 -21.53 -17.24 6.01
CA HIS A 43 -21.97 -18.05 7.15
C HIS A 43 -23.47 -17.88 7.35
N GLU A 44 -24.23 -18.98 7.27
CA GLU A 44 -25.67 -18.97 7.47
C GLU A 44 -26.05 -18.96 8.96
N SER A 45 -27.08 -18.20 9.33
CA SER A 45 -27.62 -18.14 10.70
C SER A 45 -29.15 -18.03 10.68
N ASP A 46 -29.80 -18.59 11.68
CA ASP A 46 -31.26 -18.49 11.85
C ASP A 46 -31.69 -17.17 12.52
N ALA A 47 -30.75 -16.41 13.10
CA ALA A 47 -30.98 -15.11 13.72
C ALA A 47 -29.72 -14.23 13.65
N ASP A 48 -29.85 -12.94 14.00
CA ASP A 48 -28.72 -12.02 14.09
C ASP A 48 -27.92 -12.26 15.38
N THR A 49 -26.94 -13.16 15.32
CA THR A 49 -26.16 -13.61 16.49
C THR A 49 -24.66 -13.30 16.38
N ALA A 50 -24.25 -12.52 15.38
CA ALA A 50 -22.85 -12.15 15.21
C ALA A 50 -22.36 -11.25 16.35
N THR A 51 -21.12 -11.48 16.77
CA THR A 51 -20.41 -10.70 17.78
C THR A 51 -19.01 -10.41 17.28
N ALA A 52 -18.21 -9.66 18.04
CA ALA A 52 -16.82 -9.38 17.68
C ALA A 52 -15.95 -10.65 17.51
N LEU A 53 -16.33 -11.76 18.14
CA LEU A 53 -15.54 -13.01 18.17
C LEU A 53 -16.29 -14.24 17.61
N SER A 54 -17.59 -14.13 17.35
CA SER A 54 -18.42 -15.24 16.87
C SER A 54 -19.27 -14.82 15.67
N PRO A 55 -19.34 -15.61 14.58
CA PRO A 55 -18.58 -16.86 14.37
C PRO A 55 -17.07 -16.58 14.31
N PRO A 56 -16.21 -17.55 14.68
CA PRO A 56 -14.77 -17.31 14.69
C PRO A 56 -14.25 -17.00 13.28
N TRP A 57 -13.28 -16.09 13.18
CA TRP A 57 -12.67 -15.62 11.93
C TRP A 57 -11.75 -16.67 11.28
N LEU A 58 -12.34 -17.81 10.91
CA LEU A 58 -11.71 -18.99 10.36
C LEU A 58 -12.62 -19.59 9.27
N GLU A 59 -12.04 -20.34 8.33
CA GLU A 59 -12.78 -21.00 7.22
C GLU A 59 -13.75 -22.10 7.69
N ASN A 60 -13.74 -22.47 8.95
CA ASN A 60 -14.80 -23.26 9.56
C ASN A 60 -15.23 -22.50 10.81
N PRO A 61 -16.36 -21.77 10.79
CA PRO A 61 -17.64 -22.13 10.14
C PRO A 61 -18.01 -21.32 8.88
N TYR A 62 -17.09 -20.55 8.29
CA TYR A 62 -17.34 -19.74 7.09
C TYR A 62 -17.09 -20.53 5.80
N VAL A 63 -18.10 -20.71 4.98
CA VAL A 63 -17.94 -21.39 3.68
C VAL A 63 -17.31 -20.44 2.67
N LYS A 64 -16.16 -20.83 2.11
CA LYS A 64 -15.47 -20.07 1.07
C LYS A 64 -16.27 -20.07 -0.25
N VAL A 65 -16.49 -18.89 -0.80
CA VAL A 65 -17.20 -18.67 -2.07
C VAL A 65 -16.22 -18.63 -3.23
N ASP A 66 -15.24 -17.72 -3.18
CA ASP A 66 -14.26 -17.50 -4.24
C ASP A 66 -13.00 -16.81 -3.69
N THR A 67 -11.91 -16.90 -4.44
CA THR A 67 -10.75 -16.02 -4.32
C THR A 67 -10.84 -14.98 -5.44
N VAL A 68 -11.33 -13.79 -5.13
CA VAL A 68 -11.58 -12.71 -6.08
C VAL A 68 -10.28 -11.96 -6.37
N ALA A 69 -9.91 -11.92 -7.65
CA ALA A 69 -8.84 -11.09 -8.18
C ALA A 69 -9.40 -9.80 -8.78
N ALA A 70 -8.56 -8.75 -8.82
CA ALA A 70 -8.86 -7.54 -9.57
C ALA A 70 -8.56 -7.75 -11.07
N GLU A 71 -9.44 -7.29 -11.94
CA GLU A 71 -9.21 -7.22 -13.39
C GLU A 71 -8.33 -6.00 -13.74
N HIS A 72 -8.60 -4.88 -13.08
CA HIS A 72 -7.93 -3.60 -13.24
C HIS A 72 -7.14 -3.26 -11.98
N LEU A 73 -5.82 -3.15 -12.12
CA LEU A 73 -4.91 -2.76 -11.03
C LEU A 73 -4.62 -1.26 -11.10
N SER A 74 -4.89 -0.56 -10.00
CA SER A 74 -4.52 0.84 -9.84
C SER A 74 -3.00 0.97 -9.72
N ARG A 75 -2.37 1.69 -10.65
CA ARG A 75 -0.93 1.95 -10.61
C ARG A 75 -0.66 3.36 -10.14
N ARG A 76 0.20 3.49 -9.11
CA ARG A 76 0.77 4.78 -8.74
C ARG A 76 2.03 5.02 -9.59
N PRO A 77 2.12 6.13 -10.34
CA PRO A 77 3.33 6.46 -11.06
C PRO A 77 4.50 6.72 -10.11
N PRO A 78 5.75 6.44 -10.53
CA PRO A 78 6.92 6.62 -9.70
C PRO A 78 7.09 8.10 -9.28
N PRO A 79 7.51 8.39 -8.04
CA PRO A 79 7.83 9.75 -7.62
C PRO A 79 8.99 10.30 -8.47
N GLY A 80 8.80 11.45 -9.13
CA GLY A 80 9.87 12.15 -9.86
C GLY A 80 9.99 11.87 -11.36
N GLY A 81 9.06 11.12 -11.97
CA GLY A 81 8.92 11.12 -13.44
C GLY A 81 8.48 12.50 -13.95
N HIS A 82 8.91 12.89 -15.15
CA HIS A 82 8.59 14.17 -15.81
C HIS A 82 7.11 14.28 -16.20
N GLY A 83 6.23 14.33 -15.21
CA GLY A 83 4.80 14.53 -15.33
C GLY A 83 4.26 14.81 -13.94
N GLY A 84 3.75 16.02 -13.73
CA GLY A 84 3.20 16.47 -12.45
C GLY A 84 2.17 15.51 -11.86
N HIS A 85 1.86 15.68 -10.57
CA HIS A 85 0.97 14.90 -9.70
C HIS A 85 -0.12 14.08 -10.41
N ARG A 86 0.28 12.99 -11.09
CA ARG A 86 -0.63 12.21 -11.94
C ARG A 86 -1.44 11.34 -10.99
N GLN A 87 -2.76 11.58 -10.96
CA GLN A 87 -3.66 10.80 -10.11
C GLN A 87 -3.47 9.31 -10.42
N PRO A 88 -3.58 8.43 -9.41
CA PRO A 88 -3.51 6.99 -9.62
C PRO A 88 -4.54 6.61 -10.70
N SER A 89 -4.07 6.06 -11.81
CA SER A 89 -4.92 5.56 -12.87
C SER A 89 -5.40 4.17 -12.47
N GLY A 90 -6.69 4.03 -12.22
CA GLY A 90 -7.34 2.77 -11.88
C GLY A 90 -8.81 2.79 -12.27
N GLN A 91 -9.35 1.60 -12.58
CA GLN A 91 -10.78 1.41 -12.81
C GLN A 91 -11.37 0.62 -11.64
N VAL A 92 -12.67 0.77 -11.40
CA VAL A 92 -13.40 -0.03 -10.41
C VAL A 92 -13.59 -1.44 -10.97
N ASN A 93 -13.33 -2.44 -10.13
CA ASN A 93 -13.57 -3.84 -10.48
C ASN A 93 -14.97 -4.27 -10.02
N LEU A 94 -15.66 -5.06 -10.84
CA LEU A 94 -16.96 -5.64 -10.51
C LEU A 94 -16.87 -7.16 -10.57
N LYS A 95 -17.38 -7.84 -9.55
CA LYS A 95 -17.48 -9.31 -9.52
C LYS A 95 -18.85 -9.71 -8.99
N THR A 96 -19.57 -10.53 -9.76
CA THR A 96 -20.83 -11.14 -9.34
C THR A 96 -20.56 -12.58 -8.89
N LEU A 97 -21.00 -12.92 -7.68
CA LEU A 97 -20.86 -14.25 -7.09
C LEU A 97 -22.24 -14.85 -6.81
N ARG A 98 -22.35 -16.18 -6.90
CA ARG A 98 -23.55 -16.92 -6.52
C ARG A 98 -23.30 -17.65 -5.21
N LEU A 99 -24.23 -17.52 -4.26
CA LEU A 99 -24.17 -18.14 -2.93
C LEU A 99 -25.25 -19.21 -2.82
N GLY A 100 -24.95 -20.34 -2.18
CA GLY A 100 -25.95 -21.35 -1.79
C GLY A 100 -25.97 -22.64 -2.61
N PRO A 101 -26.97 -23.51 -2.38
CA PRO A 101 -28.30 -23.19 -1.82
C PRO A 101 -28.28 -22.79 -0.33
N LEU A 102 -28.98 -21.70 0.00
CA LEU A 102 -29.17 -21.24 1.38
C LEU A 102 -30.40 -21.91 2.01
N ARG A 103 -30.31 -22.25 3.29
CA ARG A 103 -31.31 -23.05 4.03
C ARG A 103 -31.73 -22.44 5.36
N ARG A 104 -30.95 -21.51 5.94
CA ARG A 104 -31.30 -20.82 7.19
C ARG A 104 -32.03 -19.50 6.94
N ALA A 105 -32.46 -18.85 8.01
CA ALA A 105 -33.21 -17.58 7.93
C ALA A 105 -32.40 -16.42 7.31
N GLY A 106 -31.07 -16.43 7.43
CA GLY A 106 -30.19 -15.40 6.89
C GLY A 106 -28.72 -15.83 6.82
N PHE A 107 -27.84 -14.90 6.44
CA PHE A 107 -26.40 -15.14 6.34
C PHE A 107 -25.58 -13.86 6.49
N TYR A 108 -24.29 -14.03 6.80
CA TYR A 108 -23.27 -12.99 6.81
C TYR A 108 -22.26 -13.21 5.69
N LEU A 109 -21.66 -12.13 5.18
CA LEU A 109 -20.51 -12.15 4.27
C LEU A 109 -19.25 -11.66 4.97
N ALA A 110 -18.11 -12.28 4.65
CA ALA A 110 -16.79 -11.93 5.18
C ALA A 110 -15.71 -11.95 4.09
#